data_AF-A0A1I2QD22-F1
#
_entry.id   AF-A0A1I2QD22-F1
#
_cell.length_a   1.000
_cell.length_b   1.000
_cell.length_c   1.000
_cell.angle_alpha   90.00
_cell.angle_beta   90.00
_cell.angle_gamma   90.00
#
_symmetry.space_group_name_H-M   'P 1'
#
loop_
_entity.id
_entity.type
_entity.pdbx_description
1 polymer ?
#
loop_
_entity_poly.entity_id
_entity_poly.type
_entity_poly.pdbx_seq_one_letter_code
_entity_poly.pdbx_strand_id
1 'polypeptide(L)'
;MNIKALPLLLLMTLAACAQRQPITPALPPLPPPPAPAPLTLLVAPQDEVAPLLAYHQSLRRMTQGELLKELSNLSQQQKTPKVLLQSAMVLSLTRGSGDLAKAQAQFDIVATAPEPEAQGLRQLAQLLSAQCADTRRLVDDGDRLRAQLKDNQRKNEQLNETLEALKEIERGLPARASK
;
A
#
# COMPACT_ATOMS: atom_id res chain seq x y z
N MET A 1 1.78 -6.61 52.05
CA MET A 1 2.18 -5.57 51.07
C MET A 1 1.49 -5.90 49.76
N ASN A 2 0.75 -4.93 49.22
CA ASN A 2 -0.39 -5.09 48.33
C ASN A 2 -0.01 -5.19 46.85
N ILE A 3 -0.48 -6.23 46.12
CA ILE A 3 -0.50 -6.25 44.64
C ILE A 3 -1.72 -7.03 44.12
N LYS A 4 -2.94 -6.58 44.47
CA LYS A 4 -4.20 -7.13 43.88
C LYS A 4 -5.08 -6.07 43.22
N ALA A 5 -4.64 -4.82 43.15
CA ALA A 5 -5.45 -3.70 42.68
C ALA A 5 -5.20 -3.29 41.21
N LEU A 6 -4.32 -3.99 40.47
CA LEU A 6 -3.95 -3.59 39.11
C LEU A 6 -4.97 -3.92 38.01
N PRO A 7 -5.76 -5.03 38.03
CA PRO A 7 -6.60 -5.36 36.89
C PRO A 7 -7.92 -4.58 36.85
N LEU A 8 -8.32 -3.94 37.96
CA LEU A 8 -9.58 -3.20 38.05
C LEU A 8 -9.49 -1.78 37.48
N LEU A 9 -8.28 -1.20 37.44
CA LEU A 9 -8.06 0.18 36.98
C LEU A 9 -8.16 0.30 35.44
N LEU A 10 -7.87 -0.77 34.70
CA LEU A 10 -7.81 -0.77 33.23
C LEU A 10 -9.20 -0.84 32.57
N LEU A 11 -10.23 -1.34 33.26
CA LEU A 11 -11.60 -1.44 32.72
C LEU A 11 -12.43 -0.14 32.87
N MET A 12 -11.96 0.82 33.68
CA MET A 12 -12.70 2.06 33.96
C MET A 12 -12.44 3.20 32.97
N THR A 13 -11.48 3.06 32.05
CA THR A 13 -11.12 4.13 31.11
C THR A 13 -11.86 4.08 29.77
N LEU A 14 -12.61 3.01 29.47
CA LEU A 14 -13.39 2.88 28.23
C LEU A 14 -14.85 3.37 28.30
N ALA A 15 -15.37 3.71 29.49
CA ALA A 15 -16.79 4.09 29.66
C ALA A 15 -17.05 5.61 29.70
N ALA A 16 -16.02 6.44 29.62
CA ALA A 16 -16.14 7.87 29.93
C ALA A 16 -16.70 8.77 28.80
N CYS A 17 -17.01 8.24 27.61
CA CYS A 17 -17.48 9.06 26.49
C CYS A 17 -19.00 9.02 26.22
N ALA A 18 -19.81 8.27 26.98
CA ALA A 18 -21.20 8.02 26.56
C ALA A 18 -22.30 8.78 27.32
N GLN A 19 -22.07 9.35 28.50
CA GLN A 19 -23.20 9.75 29.36
C GLN A 19 -23.12 11.20 29.85
N ARG A 20 -23.39 12.16 28.95
CA ARG A 20 -23.72 13.53 29.32
C ARG A 20 -25.23 13.73 29.16
N GLN A 21 -26.00 13.45 30.22
CA GLN A 21 -27.40 13.87 30.28
C GLN A 21 -27.44 15.37 30.64
N PRO A 22 -28.09 16.21 29.84
CA PRO A 22 -28.37 17.57 30.25
C PRO A 22 -29.54 17.57 31.25
N ILE A 23 -29.33 18.20 32.39
CA ILE A 23 -30.35 18.54 33.39
C ILE A 23 -31.25 19.58 32.74
N THR A 24 -32.54 19.28 32.58
CA THR A 24 -33.55 20.24 32.10
C THR A 24 -34.08 21.07 33.27
N PRO A 25 -33.78 22.38 33.35
CA PRO A 25 -34.56 23.28 34.20
C PRO A 25 -35.96 23.44 33.58
N ALA A 26 -36.99 23.38 34.42
CA ALA A 26 -38.38 23.57 34.00
C ALA A 26 -38.55 24.96 33.35
N LEU A 27 -38.86 24.98 32.06
CA LEU A 27 -39.08 26.19 31.28
C LEU A 27 -40.48 26.77 31.55
N PRO A 28 -40.61 28.11 31.72
CA PRO A 28 -41.91 28.80 31.72
C PRO A 28 -42.65 28.62 30.38
N PRO A 29 -43.98 28.82 30.34
CA PRO A 29 -44.81 28.51 29.17
C PRO A 29 -44.33 29.26 27.93
N LEU A 30 -44.04 28.49 26.88
CA LEU A 30 -43.44 28.93 25.63
C LEU A 30 -44.45 29.78 24.82
N PRO A 31 -44.04 30.94 24.25
CA PRO A 31 -44.82 31.63 23.21
C PRO A 31 -45.00 30.74 21.96
N PRO A 32 -46.02 31.02 21.13
CA PRO A 32 -46.39 30.16 20.00
C PRO A 32 -45.21 29.91 19.04
N PRO A 33 -45.10 28.68 18.49
CA PRO A 33 -43.91 28.25 17.77
C PRO A 33 -43.69 29.07 16.48
N PRO A 34 -42.48 29.58 16.24
CA PRO A 34 -42.11 30.11 14.93
C PRO A 34 -42.13 28.96 13.91
N ALA A 35 -42.53 29.30 12.67
CA ALA A 35 -42.67 28.34 11.57
C ALA A 35 -41.42 27.46 11.41
N PRO A 36 -41.58 26.16 11.08
CA PRO A 36 -40.46 25.23 10.96
C PRO A 36 -39.47 25.71 9.90
N ALA A 37 -38.21 25.88 10.29
CA ALA A 37 -37.13 26.13 9.35
C ALA A 37 -37.05 24.95 8.36
N PRO A 38 -36.85 25.21 7.05
CA PRO A 38 -36.73 24.14 6.07
C PRO A 38 -35.55 23.24 6.44
N LEU A 39 -35.80 21.95 6.61
CA LEU A 39 -34.79 20.93 6.83
C LEU A 39 -34.03 20.72 5.52
N THR A 40 -32.80 21.23 5.42
CA THR A 40 -31.92 20.93 4.30
C THR A 40 -31.42 19.49 4.43
N LEU A 41 -31.89 18.60 3.55
CA LEU A 41 -31.37 17.24 3.45
C LEU A 41 -29.90 17.30 2.98
N LEU A 42 -28.96 16.98 3.88
CA LEU A 42 -27.57 16.74 3.53
C LEU A 42 -27.48 15.37 2.84
N VAL A 43 -27.45 15.36 1.51
CA VAL A 43 -27.10 14.17 0.74
C VAL A 43 -25.63 13.84 1.05
N ALA A 44 -25.37 12.66 1.61
CA ALA A 44 -24.01 12.20 1.83
C ALA A 44 -23.27 12.12 0.47
N PRO A 45 -22.00 12.58 0.39
CA PRO A 45 -21.23 12.48 -0.85
C PRO A 45 -21.13 11.02 -1.30
N GLN A 46 -21.30 10.77 -2.60
CA GLN A 46 -21.12 9.43 -3.15
C GLN A 46 -19.68 8.94 -2.91
N ASP A 47 -19.54 7.72 -2.40
CA ASP A 47 -18.24 7.08 -2.21
C ASP A 47 -17.77 6.43 -3.52
N GLU A 48 -16.93 7.13 -4.26
CA GLU A 48 -16.33 6.63 -5.50
C GLU A 48 -15.14 5.69 -5.26
N VAL A 49 -14.55 5.70 -4.05
CA VAL A 49 -13.31 5.00 -3.72
C VAL A 49 -13.56 3.57 -3.28
N ALA A 50 -14.57 3.33 -2.43
CA ALA A 50 -14.92 1.98 -1.98
C ALA A 50 -15.09 0.94 -3.12
N PRO A 51 -15.84 1.20 -4.21
CA PRO A 51 -15.97 0.24 -5.29
C PRO A 51 -14.64 -0.03 -6.02
N LEU A 52 -13.75 0.96 -6.10
CA LEU A 52 -12.42 0.79 -6.69
C LEU A 52 -11.49 -0.06 -5.83
N LEU A 53 -11.58 0.08 -4.49
CA LEU A 53 -10.84 -0.78 -3.57
C LEU A 53 -11.34 -2.23 -3.62
N ALA A 54 -12.66 -2.43 -3.72
CA ALA A 54 -13.24 -3.75 -3.93
C ALA A 54 -12.80 -4.35 -5.28
N TYR A 55 -12.80 -3.55 -6.34
CA TYR A 55 -12.30 -3.94 -7.65
C TYR A 55 -10.84 -4.39 -7.58
N HIS A 56 -9.95 -3.59 -6.99
CA HIS A 56 -8.54 -3.95 -6.86
C HIS A 56 -8.32 -5.23 -6.05
N GLN A 57 -9.11 -5.47 -5.00
CA GLN A 57 -9.07 -6.73 -4.25
C GLN A 57 -9.47 -7.94 -5.11
N SER A 58 -10.45 -7.76 -6.01
CA SER A 58 -10.87 -8.82 -6.94
C SER A 58 -9.77 -9.15 -7.97
N LEU A 59 -9.07 -8.12 -8.48
CA LEU A 59 -7.96 -8.28 -9.42
C LEU A 59 -6.84 -9.15 -8.85
N ARG A 60 -6.55 -9.04 -7.54
CA ARG A 60 -5.50 -9.86 -6.89
C ARG A 60 -5.79 -11.36 -6.87
N ARG A 61 -7.02 -11.77 -7.16
CA ARG A 61 -7.42 -13.19 -7.26
C ARG A 61 -7.40 -13.70 -8.70
N MET A 62 -7.21 -12.82 -9.68
CA MET A 62 -7.18 -13.15 -11.09
C MET A 62 -5.82 -13.71 -11.51
N THR A 63 -5.86 -14.57 -12.52
CA THR A 63 -4.67 -15.04 -13.25
C THR A 63 -4.15 -13.97 -14.21
N GLN A 64 -2.91 -14.15 -14.70
CA GLN A 64 -2.33 -13.25 -15.69
C GLN A 64 -3.16 -13.13 -16.98
N GLY A 65 -3.76 -14.24 -17.44
CA GLY A 65 -4.61 -14.23 -18.63
C GLY A 65 -5.90 -13.43 -18.42
N GLU A 66 -6.50 -13.54 -17.23
CA GLU A 66 -7.69 -12.77 -16.86
C GLU A 66 -7.39 -11.28 -16.70
N LEU A 67 -6.24 -10.92 -16.11
CA LEU A 67 -5.81 -9.53 -16.01
C LEU A 67 -5.60 -8.90 -17.39
N LEU A 68 -4.96 -9.63 -18.33
CA LEU A 68 -4.79 -9.13 -19.70
C LEU A 68 -6.12 -8.99 -20.45
N LYS A 69 -7.06 -9.92 -20.22
CA LYS A 69 -8.42 -9.83 -20.78
C LYS A 69 -9.17 -8.61 -20.20
N GLU A 70 -9.08 -8.39 -18.90
CA GLU A 70 -9.68 -7.23 -18.24
C GLU A 70 -9.10 -5.92 -18.76
N LEU A 71 -7.78 -5.85 -18.93
CA LEU A 71 -7.12 -4.69 -19.54
C LEU A 71 -7.60 -4.44 -20.97
N SER A 72 -7.80 -5.52 -21.76
CA SER A 72 -8.38 -5.41 -23.11
C SER A 72 -9.82 -4.90 -23.09
N ASN A 73 -10.65 -5.37 -22.15
CA ASN A 73 -12.02 -4.90 -21.98
C ASN A 73 -12.05 -3.40 -21.64
N LEU A 74 -11.24 -2.97 -20.68
CA LEU A 74 -11.14 -1.56 -20.28
C LEU A 74 -10.63 -0.67 -21.42
N SER A 75 -9.74 -1.18 -22.29
CA SER A 75 -9.22 -0.42 -23.43
C SER A 75 -10.29 -0.07 -24.49
N GLN A 76 -11.40 -0.82 -24.51
CA GLN A 76 -12.53 -0.58 -25.42
C GLN A 76 -13.54 0.41 -24.82
N GLN A 77 -13.44 0.72 -23.53
CA GLN A 77 -14.33 1.66 -22.87
C GLN A 77 -13.90 3.10 -23.14
N GLN A 78 -14.83 4.04 -22.93
CA GLN A 78 -14.50 5.46 -22.99
C GLN A 78 -13.45 5.80 -21.94
N LYS A 79 -12.46 6.61 -22.33
CA LYS A 79 -11.40 7.08 -21.42
C LYS A 79 -11.95 8.09 -20.42
N THR A 80 -12.45 7.61 -19.29
CA THR A 80 -12.81 8.41 -18.12
C THR A 80 -11.73 8.30 -17.03
N PRO A 81 -11.66 9.23 -16.07
CA PRO A 81 -10.71 9.13 -14.95
C PRO A 81 -10.82 7.80 -14.20
N LYS A 82 -12.04 7.29 -14.03
CA LYS A 82 -12.32 5.98 -13.40
C LYS A 82 -11.75 4.81 -14.21
N VAL A 83 -11.97 4.78 -15.53
CA VAL A 83 -11.46 3.71 -16.41
C VAL A 83 -9.94 3.75 -16.51
N LEU A 84 -9.34 4.95 -16.53
CA LEU A 84 -7.88 5.11 -16.44
C LEU A 84 -7.34 4.55 -15.13
N LEU A 85 -7.99 4.84 -14.00
CA LEU A 85 -7.59 4.32 -12.70
C LEU A 85 -7.70 2.79 -12.64
N GLN A 86 -8.79 2.21 -13.15
CA GLN A 86 -8.99 0.76 -13.23
C GLN A 86 -7.93 0.10 -14.12
N SER A 87 -7.64 0.68 -15.28
CA SER A 87 -6.61 0.17 -16.21
C SER A 87 -5.23 0.16 -15.55
N ALA A 88 -4.90 1.24 -14.83
CA ALA A 88 -3.65 1.36 -14.09
C ALA A 88 -3.55 0.35 -12.93
N MET A 89 -4.66 0.09 -12.23
CA MET A 89 -4.74 -0.97 -11.20
C MET A 89 -4.46 -2.35 -11.80
N VAL A 90 -5.00 -2.66 -12.98
CA VAL A 90 -4.71 -3.92 -13.67
C VAL A 90 -3.22 -3.99 -14.07
N LEU A 91 -2.69 -2.94 -14.69
CA LEU A 91 -1.27 -2.84 -15.06
C LEU A 91 -0.31 -2.97 -13.87
N SER A 92 -0.70 -2.49 -12.68
CA SER A 92 0.13 -2.64 -11.46
C SER A 92 0.29 -4.09 -11.01
N LEU A 93 -0.58 -4.99 -11.47
CA LEU A 93 -0.60 -6.42 -11.12
C LEU A 93 -0.07 -7.31 -12.25
N THR A 94 0.11 -6.78 -13.47
CA THR A 94 0.74 -7.52 -14.56
C THR A 94 2.25 -7.65 -14.35
N ARG A 95 2.87 -8.64 -15.00
CA ARG A 95 4.31 -8.93 -14.89
C ARG A 95 5.11 -8.43 -16.09
N GLY A 96 4.53 -7.57 -16.92
CA GLY A 96 5.19 -7.05 -18.10
C GLY A 96 6.24 -6.00 -17.76
N SER A 97 7.35 -6.00 -18.50
CA SER A 97 8.39 -4.99 -18.36
C SER A 97 7.82 -3.61 -18.68
N GLY A 98 7.88 -2.68 -17.73
CA GLY A 98 7.41 -1.30 -17.89
C GLY A 98 5.93 -1.08 -17.63
N ASP A 99 5.14 -2.12 -17.34
CA ASP A 99 3.71 -1.97 -17.02
C ASP A 99 3.51 -1.12 -15.76
N LEU A 100 4.36 -1.31 -14.76
CA LEU A 100 4.34 -0.50 -13.53
C LEU A 100 4.61 0.98 -13.78
N ALA A 101 5.48 1.31 -14.74
CA ALA A 101 5.73 2.70 -15.13
C ALA A 101 4.54 3.30 -15.89
N LYS A 102 3.87 2.51 -16.75
CA LYS A 102 2.63 2.92 -17.43
C LYS A 102 1.48 3.13 -16.43
N ALA A 103 1.35 2.24 -15.43
CA ALA A 103 0.38 2.36 -14.35
C ALA A 103 0.58 3.67 -13.58
N GLN A 104 1.82 3.94 -13.16
CA GLN A 104 2.18 5.19 -12.49
C GLN A 104 1.78 6.43 -13.31
N ALA A 105 2.11 6.46 -14.60
CA ALA A 105 1.76 7.58 -15.48
C ALA A 105 0.24 7.78 -15.60
N GLN A 106 -0.54 6.70 -15.64
CA GLN A 106 -2.01 6.79 -15.66
C GLN A 106 -2.57 7.30 -14.33
N PHE A 107 -2.00 6.88 -13.20
CA PHE A 107 -2.37 7.43 -11.89
C PHE A 107 -2.03 8.92 -11.79
N ASP A 108 -0.88 9.37 -12.29
CA ASP A 108 -0.48 10.78 -12.31
C ASP A 108 -1.44 11.65 -13.15
N ILE A 109 -1.91 11.13 -14.29
CA ILE A 109 -2.93 11.81 -15.11
C ILE A 109 -4.22 12.01 -14.31
N VAL A 110 -4.72 10.99 -13.61
CA VAL A 110 -5.95 11.11 -12.80
C VAL A 110 -5.74 12.02 -11.60
N ALA A 111 -4.55 11.97 -10.98
CA ALA A 111 -4.18 12.82 -9.84
C ALA A 111 -4.16 14.32 -10.17
N THR A 112 -3.88 14.67 -11.42
CA THR A 112 -3.74 16.06 -11.90
C THR A 112 -4.91 16.54 -12.75
N ALA A 113 -5.87 15.66 -13.07
CA ALA A 113 -7.02 15.99 -13.88
C ALA A 113 -7.89 17.09 -13.23
N PRO A 114 -8.25 18.15 -13.98
CA PRO A 114 -9.07 19.25 -13.48
C PRO A 114 -10.58 18.95 -13.48
N GLU A 115 -10.98 17.88 -14.17
CA GLU A 115 -12.38 17.51 -14.37
C GLU A 115 -13.11 17.19 -13.06
N PRO A 116 -14.42 17.51 -12.93
CA PRO A 116 -15.19 17.24 -11.73
C PRO A 116 -15.24 15.74 -11.37
N GLU A 117 -15.30 14.87 -12.37
CA GLU A 117 -15.28 13.40 -12.22
C GLU A 117 -13.97 12.87 -11.61
N ALA A 118 -12.88 13.63 -11.67
CA ALA A 118 -11.61 13.22 -11.05
C ALA A 118 -11.53 13.65 -9.58
N GLN A 119 -12.35 14.61 -9.12
CA GLN A 119 -12.15 15.25 -7.82
C GLN A 119 -12.14 14.26 -6.65
N GLY A 120 -13.06 13.29 -6.66
CA GLY A 120 -13.14 12.22 -5.64
C GLY A 120 -12.03 11.17 -5.74
N LEU A 121 -11.37 11.06 -6.90
CA LEU A 121 -10.36 10.03 -7.19
C LEU A 121 -8.92 10.52 -7.03
N ARG A 122 -8.68 11.84 -7.04
CA ARG A 122 -7.33 12.43 -7.04
C ARG A 122 -6.44 11.93 -5.90
N GLN A 123 -6.96 11.88 -4.67
CA GLN A 123 -6.18 11.47 -3.50
C GLN A 123 -5.79 9.98 -3.56
N LEU A 124 -6.71 9.14 -4.03
CA LEU A 124 -6.43 7.72 -4.27
C LEU A 124 -5.37 7.55 -5.37
N ALA A 125 -5.51 8.30 -6.47
CA ALA A 125 -4.57 8.26 -7.58
C ALA A 125 -3.15 8.68 -7.16
N GLN A 126 -3.02 9.75 -6.36
CA GLN A 126 -1.74 10.21 -5.81
C GLN A 126 -1.07 9.13 -4.94
N LEU A 127 -1.84 8.49 -4.06
CA LEU A 127 -1.35 7.40 -3.21
C LEU A 127 -0.87 6.21 -4.04
N LEU A 128 -1.63 5.80 -5.06
CA LEU A 128 -1.28 4.68 -5.93
C LEU A 128 -0.06 4.98 -6.82
N SER A 129 0.08 6.22 -7.29
CA SER A 129 1.28 6.66 -8.02
C SER A 129 2.54 6.54 -7.15
N ALA A 130 2.49 7.05 -5.92
CA ALA A 130 3.59 6.93 -4.96
C ALA A 130 3.94 5.47 -4.68
N GLN A 131 2.94 4.61 -4.49
CA GLN A 131 3.14 3.17 -4.28
C GLN A 131 3.79 2.48 -5.49
N CYS A 132 3.46 2.88 -6.72
CA CYS A 132 4.15 2.38 -7.91
C CYS A 132 5.62 2.82 -7.96
N ALA A 133 5.90 4.08 -7.60
CA ALA A 133 7.27 4.59 -7.53
C ALA A 133 8.12 3.83 -6.49
N ASP A 134 7.56 3.58 -5.32
CA ASP A 134 8.23 2.80 -4.27
C ASP A 134 8.46 1.35 -4.70
N THR A 135 7.47 0.73 -5.34
CA THR A 135 7.61 -0.64 -5.87
C THR A 135 8.75 -0.74 -6.89
N ARG A 136 8.91 0.26 -7.77
CA ARG A 136 10.03 0.32 -8.73
C ARG A 136 11.38 0.44 -8.01
N ARG A 137 11.49 1.34 -7.03
CA ARG A 137 12.72 1.49 -6.22
C ARG A 137 13.11 0.20 -5.52
N LEU A 138 12.14 -0.51 -4.94
CA LEU A 138 12.36 -1.79 -4.28
C LEU A 138 12.83 -2.89 -5.26
N VAL A 139 12.30 -2.90 -6.48
CA VAL A 139 12.76 -3.81 -7.54
C VAL A 139 14.22 -3.49 -7.91
N ASP A 140 14.54 -2.22 -8.14
CA ASP A 140 15.89 -1.76 -8.50
C ASP A 140 16.91 -2.11 -7.39
N ASP A 141 16.57 -1.87 -6.12
CA ASP A 141 17.42 -2.20 -4.99
C ASP A 141 17.58 -3.73 -4.82
N GLY A 142 16.51 -4.49 -5.06
CA GLY A 142 16.56 -5.95 -5.08
C GLY A 142 17.53 -6.49 -6.14
N ASP A 143 17.54 -5.89 -7.33
CA ASP A 143 18.46 -6.28 -8.41
C ASP A 143 19.91 -5.91 -8.10
N ARG A 144 20.16 -4.75 -7.48
CA ARG A 144 21.49 -4.37 -6.97
C ARG A 144 22.01 -5.36 -5.93
N LEU A 145 21.18 -5.73 -4.96
CA LEU A 145 21.55 -6.70 -3.93
C LEU A 145 21.83 -8.09 -4.53
N ARG A 146 21.03 -8.55 -5.50
CA ARG A 146 21.29 -9.81 -6.20
C ARG A 146 22.63 -9.80 -6.96
N ALA A 147 22.99 -8.67 -7.58
CA ALA A 147 24.28 -8.52 -8.24
C ALA A 147 25.44 -8.60 -7.23
N GLN A 148 25.34 -7.85 -6.12
CA GLN A 148 26.34 -7.89 -5.05
C GLN A 148 26.50 -9.29 -4.44
N LEU A 149 25.41 -10.04 -4.24
CA LEU A 149 25.48 -11.41 -3.72
C LEU A 149 26.26 -12.34 -4.66
N LYS A 150 26.01 -12.26 -5.97
CA LYS A 150 26.75 -13.06 -6.96
C LYS A 150 28.25 -12.70 -6.98
N ASP A 151 28.57 -11.42 -6.88
CA ASP A 151 29.97 -10.97 -6.85
C ASP A 151 30.68 -11.41 -5.57
N ASN A 152 30.00 -11.37 -4.41
CA ASN A 152 30.55 -11.89 -3.16
C ASN A 152 30.72 -13.41 -3.17
N GLN A 153 29.79 -14.15 -3.78
CA GLN A 153 29.91 -15.59 -3.97
C GLN A 153 31.16 -15.94 -4.77
N ARG A 154 31.40 -15.27 -5.90
CA ARG A 154 32.61 -15.45 -6.73
C ARG A 154 33.90 -15.15 -5.96
N LYS A 155 33.91 -14.07 -5.17
CA LYS A 155 35.07 -13.73 -4.32
C LYS A 155 35.32 -14.83 -3.26
N ASN A 156 34.26 -15.40 -2.69
CA ASN A 156 34.37 -16.47 -1.71
C ASN A 156 34.92 -17.76 -2.35
N GLU A 157 34.42 -18.13 -3.52
CA GLU A 157 34.95 -19.24 -4.33
C GLU A 157 36.45 -19.04 -4.60
N GLN A 158 36.87 -17.86 -5.06
CA GLN A 158 38.27 -17.53 -5.29
C GLN A 158 39.12 -17.63 -4.01
N LEU A 159 38.61 -17.12 -2.88
CA LEU A 159 39.31 -17.22 -1.60
C LEU A 159 39.46 -18.68 -1.16
N ASN A 160 38.43 -19.52 -1.33
CA ASN A 160 38.52 -20.94 -1.04
C ASN A 160 39.55 -21.64 -1.92
N GLU A 161 39.58 -21.35 -3.23
CA GLU A 161 40.61 -21.88 -4.13
C GLU A 161 42.03 -21.51 -3.65
N THR A 162 42.25 -20.27 -3.22
CA THR A 162 43.56 -19.86 -2.68
C THR A 162 43.91 -20.56 -1.37
N LEU A 163 42.93 -20.77 -0.48
CA LEU A 163 43.14 -21.49 0.77
C LEU A 163 43.50 -22.95 0.52
N GLU A 164 42.81 -23.61 -0.40
CA GLU A 164 43.15 -24.98 -0.79
C GLU A 164 44.54 -25.06 -1.42
N ALA A 165 44.90 -24.13 -2.31
CA ALA A 165 46.25 -24.06 -2.87
C ALA A 165 47.33 -23.86 -1.80
N LEU A 166 47.07 -23.03 -0.79
CA LEU A 166 48.00 -22.84 0.34
C LEU A 166 48.12 -24.09 1.21
N LYS A 167 47.01 -24.79 1.48
CA LYS A 167 47.03 -26.07 2.22
C LYS A 167 47.83 -27.14 1.46
N GLU A 168 47.72 -27.18 0.15
CA GLU A 168 48.53 -28.10 -0.67
C GLU A 168 50.03 -27.80 -0.57
N ILE A 169 50.40 -26.52 -0.58
CA ILE A 169 51.79 -26.10 -0.35
C ILE A 169 52.24 -26.53 1.06
N GLU A 170 51.43 -26.29 2.10
CA GLU A 170 51.73 -26.68 3.48
C GLU A 170 51.95 -28.20 3.61
N ARG A 171 51.10 -29.01 2.98
CA ARG A 171 51.23 -30.46 2.99
C ARG A 171 52.51 -30.97 2.30
N GLY A 172 53.03 -30.20 1.34
CA GLY A 172 54.26 -30.52 0.61
C GLY A 172 55.55 -30.10 1.31
N LEU A 173 55.49 -29.32 2.39
CA LEU A 173 56.68 -28.89 3.12
C LEU A 173 57.31 -30.06 3.89
N PRO A 174 58.62 -30.31 3.76
CA PRO A 174 59.30 -31.36 4.52
C PRO A 174 59.20 -31.06 6.01
N ALA A 175 58.74 -32.04 6.80
CA ALA A 175 58.69 -31.93 8.25
C ALA A 175 60.06 -31.49 8.77
N ARG A 176 60.11 -30.34 9.44
CA ARG A 176 61.34 -29.78 10.00
C ARG A 176 61.98 -30.87 10.86
N ALA A 177 63.10 -31.43 10.41
CA ALA A 177 63.85 -32.41 11.18
C ALA A 177 64.27 -31.74 12.48
N SER A 178 63.58 -32.08 13.57
CA SER A 178 63.94 -31.61 14.89
C SER A 178 65.23 -32.31 15.28
N LYS A 179 66.34 -31.57 15.24
CA LYS A 179 67.58 -31.84 15.97
C LYS A 179 67.95 -30.60 16.74
#